data_AF-A0A202DVT5-F1
#
_entry.id   AF-A0A202DVT5-F1
#
_cell.length_a   1.000
_cell.length_b   1.000
_cell.length_c   1.000
_cell.angle_alpha   90.00
_cell.angle_beta   90.00
_cell.angle_gamma   90.00
#
_symmetry.space_group_name_H-M   'P 1'
#
loop_
_entity.id
_entity.type
_entity.pdbx_description
1 polymer ?
#
loop_
_entity_poly.entity_id
_entity_poly.type
_entity_poly.pdbx_seq_one_letter_code
_entity_poly.pdbx_strand_id
1 'polypeptide(L)'
;MDDYFEDEIPDENDDGPGGSIAFLPTIKYYEKLYGISLGQNDQKAVTVFADYEPKEKLRRLQTELLWVKEGRATEAACDTVIGKKRKHRYRTYEQWARLMLLWIASIKK
;
A
#
# COMPACT_ATOMS: atom_id res chain seq x y z
N MET A 1 49.01 -12.44 -28.49
CA MET A 1 48.09 -13.57 -28.66
C MET A 1 48.24 -14.39 -27.39
N ASP A 2 47.41 -14.20 -26.37
CA ASP A 2 46.09 -13.57 -26.36
C ASP A 2 45.87 -12.76 -25.08
N ASP A 3 45.51 -11.49 -25.28
CA ASP A 3 44.66 -10.71 -24.39
C ASP A 3 43.36 -11.50 -24.21
N TYR A 4 43.06 -11.96 -23.00
CA TYR A 4 41.70 -12.34 -22.64
C TYR A 4 41.23 -11.41 -21.52
N PHE A 5 40.43 -10.47 -21.98
CA PHE A 5 39.61 -9.48 -21.30
C PHE A 5 38.93 -9.99 -20.02
N GLU A 6 38.77 -9.03 -19.11
CA GLU A 6 37.84 -9.05 -17.98
C GLU A 6 36.43 -9.49 -18.41
N ASP A 7 35.92 -10.56 -17.78
CA ASP A 7 34.50 -10.69 -17.53
C ASP A 7 34.31 -10.46 -16.02
N GLU A 8 34.13 -9.19 -15.65
CA GLU A 8 33.39 -8.84 -14.44
C GLU A 8 32.01 -9.49 -14.55
N ILE A 9 31.80 -10.57 -13.80
CA ILE A 9 30.47 -11.14 -13.63
C ILE A 9 29.66 -10.08 -12.87
N PRO A 10 28.61 -9.48 -13.47
CA PRO A 10 27.72 -8.63 -12.70
C PRO A 10 26.98 -9.56 -11.74
N ASP A 11 27.27 -9.43 -10.44
CA ASP A 11 26.47 -10.03 -9.38
C ASP A 11 25.13 -9.28 -9.33
N GLU A 12 24.23 -9.65 -10.25
CA GLU A 12 22.86 -9.14 -10.36
C GLU A 12 21.93 -9.77 -9.31
N ASN A 13 22.41 -9.95 -8.08
CA ASN A 13 21.55 -10.26 -6.94
C ASN A 13 21.78 -9.21 -5.86
N ASP A 14 21.43 -7.96 -6.19
CA ASP A 14 20.94 -6.98 -5.22
C ASP A 14 19.61 -7.50 -4.64
N ASP A 15 19.69 -8.59 -3.87
CA ASP A 15 18.69 -8.96 -2.88
C ASP A 15 18.83 -7.96 -1.72
N GLY A 16 18.40 -6.73 -1.99
CA GLY A 16 18.05 -5.77 -0.96
C GLY A 16 17.14 -6.44 0.08
N PRO A 17 17.19 -6.00 1.34
CA PRO A 17 16.75 -6.78 2.49
C PRO A 17 15.34 -7.31 2.26
N GLY A 18 15.20 -8.64 2.27
CA GLY A 18 13.98 -9.41 2.05
C GLY A 18 12.77 -8.84 2.78
N GLY A 19 12.14 -7.86 2.13
CA GLY A 19 10.89 -7.25 2.57
C GLY A 19 9.80 -8.25 2.25
N SER A 20 9.41 -9.04 3.25
CA SER A 20 8.21 -9.86 3.22
C SER A 20 7.11 -9.11 2.49
N ILE A 21 6.67 -9.62 1.33
CA ILE A 21 5.60 -9.00 0.55
C ILE A 21 4.35 -9.05 1.42
N ALA A 22 4.05 -7.97 2.14
CA ALA A 22 2.82 -7.86 2.89
C ALA A 22 1.68 -7.90 1.86
N PHE A 23 0.97 -9.02 1.79
CA PHE A 23 -0.20 -9.15 0.95
C PHE A 23 -1.28 -8.20 1.50
N LEU A 24 -1.85 -7.35 0.64
CA LEU A 24 -2.82 -6.31 1.02
C LEU A 24 -4.23 -6.63 0.47
N PRO A 25 -4.85 -7.76 0.83
CA PRO A 25 -6.12 -8.19 0.24
C PRO A 25 -7.29 -7.28 0.63
N THR A 26 -7.29 -6.74 1.86
CA THR A 26 -8.37 -5.87 2.33
C THR A 26 -8.25 -4.49 1.70
N ILE A 27 -7.04 -3.95 1.55
CA ILE A 27 -6.82 -2.71 0.79
C ILE A 27 -7.22 -2.91 -0.67
N LYS A 28 -6.85 -4.03 -1.31
CA LYS A 28 -7.27 -4.33 -2.68
C LYS A 28 -8.80 -4.36 -2.84
N TYR A 29 -9.49 -4.97 -1.89
CA TYR A 29 -10.95 -4.98 -1.85
C TYR A 29 -11.53 -3.58 -1.67
N TYR A 30 -10.99 -2.81 -0.71
CA TYR A 30 -11.37 -1.43 -0.45
C TYR A 30 -11.21 -0.55 -1.69
N GLU A 31 -10.08 -0.66 -2.39
CA GLU A 31 -9.80 0.09 -3.61
C GLU A 31 -10.81 -0.19 -4.71
N LYS A 32 -11.07 -1.48 -4.97
CA LYS A 32 -11.97 -1.91 -6.04
C LYS A 32 -13.40 -1.42 -5.83
N LEU A 33 -13.89 -1.42 -4.59
CA LEU A 33 -15.30 -1.14 -4.30
C LEU A 33 -15.57 0.31 -3.89
N TYR A 34 -14.66 0.93 -3.14
CA TYR A 34 -14.88 2.25 -2.55
C TYR A 34 -13.92 3.29 -3.13
N GLY A 35 -12.64 2.95 -3.29
CA GLY A 35 -11.63 3.87 -3.81
C GLY A 35 -11.91 4.36 -5.23
N ILE A 36 -12.21 3.42 -6.14
CA ILE A 36 -12.52 3.73 -7.54
C ILE A 36 -13.93 4.31 -7.67
N SER A 37 -14.92 3.67 -7.05
CA SER A 37 -16.34 4.02 -7.21
C SER A 37 -16.70 5.40 -6.65
N LEU A 38 -15.96 5.91 -5.65
CA LEU A 38 -16.19 7.23 -5.04
C LEU A 38 -15.25 8.31 -5.58
N GLY A 39 -14.69 8.10 -6.78
CA GLY A 39 -13.89 9.11 -7.48
C GLY A 39 -12.58 9.46 -6.77
N GLN A 40 -11.96 8.49 -6.09
CA GLN A 40 -10.73 8.70 -5.31
C GLN A 40 -10.87 9.73 -4.19
N ASN A 41 -12.08 9.92 -3.65
CA ASN A 41 -12.27 10.65 -2.41
C ASN A 41 -12.07 9.70 -1.23
N ASP A 42 -10.81 9.53 -0.83
CA ASP A 42 -10.38 8.56 0.18
C ASP A 42 -11.06 8.78 1.53
N GLN A 43 -11.27 10.03 1.95
CA GLN A 43 -11.96 10.34 3.20
C GLN A 43 -13.41 9.84 3.17
N LYS A 44 -14.17 10.17 2.12
CA LYS A 44 -15.54 9.68 1.95
C LYS A 44 -15.58 8.16 1.85
N ALA A 45 -14.65 7.57 1.10
CA ALA A 45 -14.57 6.12 0.92
C ALA A 45 -14.27 5.39 2.24
N VAL A 46 -13.42 5.95 3.11
CA VAL A 46 -13.18 5.43 4.46
C VAL A 46 -14.43 5.48 5.32
N THR A 47 -15.17 6.60 5.31
CA THR A 47 -16.43 6.72 6.06
C THR A 47 -17.45 5.67 5.61
N VAL A 48 -17.72 5.60 4.30
CA VAL A 48 -18.66 4.63 3.73
C VAL A 48 -18.21 3.19 4.03
N PHE A 49 -16.91 2.88 3.93
CA PHE A 49 -16.42 1.56 4.30
C PHE A 49 -16.73 1.22 5.77
N ALA A 50 -16.50 2.15 6.70
CA ALA A 50 -16.75 1.93 8.12
C ALA A 50 -18.24 1.83 8.52
N ASP A 51 -19.13 2.42 7.71
CA ASP A 51 -20.58 2.35 7.88
C ASP A 51 -21.18 1.04 7.36
N TYR A 52 -20.72 0.58 6.18
CA TYR A 52 -21.30 -0.58 5.50
C TYR A 52 -20.61 -1.90 5.80
N GLU A 53 -19.32 -1.89 6.13
CA GLU A 53 -18.57 -3.13 6.38
C GLU A 53 -18.51 -3.49 7.87
N PRO A 54 -18.42 -4.81 8.19
CA PRO A 54 -18.29 -5.27 9.56
C PRO A 54 -17.02 -4.73 10.23
N LYS A 55 -17.10 -4.53 11.56
CA LYS A 55 -15.98 -4.05 12.38
C LYS A 55 -14.70 -4.90 12.21
N GLU A 56 -14.84 -6.20 11.95
CA GLU A 56 -13.70 -7.08 11.70
C GLU A 56 -12.93 -6.70 10.42
N LYS A 57 -13.62 -6.40 9.32
CA LYS A 57 -12.99 -5.95 8.08
C LYS A 57 -12.35 -4.56 8.25
N LEU A 58 -12.97 -3.68 9.04
CA LEU A 58 -12.35 -2.40 9.39
C LEU A 58 -11.05 -2.59 10.17
N ARG A 59 -11.01 -3.52 11.13
CA ARG A 59 -9.77 -3.87 11.85
C ARG A 59 -8.70 -4.43 10.92
N ARG A 60 -9.07 -5.33 10.00
CA ARG A 60 -8.12 -5.86 8.98
C ARG A 60 -7.57 -4.77 8.09
N LEU A 61 -8.42 -3.83 7.65
CA LEU A 61 -8.00 -2.67 6.88
C LEU A 61 -7.01 -1.81 7.68
N GLN A 62 -7.28 -1.55 8.96
CA GLN A 62 -6.35 -0.82 9.84
C GLN A 62 -5.00 -1.54 9.99
N THR A 63 -5.01 -2.87 10.14
CA THR A 63 -3.78 -3.67 10.22
C THR A 63 -2.96 -3.58 8.94
N GLU A 64 -3.58 -3.73 7.77
CA GLU A 64 -2.89 -3.61 6.49
C GLU A 64 -2.36 -2.19 6.25
N LEU A 65 -3.13 -1.16 6.65
CA LEU A 65 -2.66 0.24 6.60
C LEU A 65 -1.47 0.49 7.54
N LEU A 66 -1.42 -0.16 8.69
CA LEU A 66 -0.25 -0.10 9.58
C LEU A 66 0.99 -0.72 8.92
N TRP A 67 0.85 -1.84 8.21
CA TRP A 67 1.96 -2.43 7.46
C TRP A 67 2.49 -1.49 6.38
N VAL A 68 1.59 -0.81 5.65
CA VAL A 68 1.98 0.20 4.65
C VAL A 68 2.66 1.40 5.32
N LYS A 69 2.14 1.88 6.46
CA LYS A 69 2.72 2.99 7.22
C LYS A 69 4.12 2.66 7.76
N GLU A 70 4.34 1.42 8.18
CA GLU A 70 5.62 0.95 8.75
C GLU A 70 6.62 0.50 7.67
N GLY A 71 6.30 0.67 6.38
CA GLY A 71 7.18 0.26 5.28
C GLY A 71 7.32 -1.25 5.12
N ARG A 72 6.43 -2.04 5.75
CA ARG A 72 6.44 -3.52 5.61
C ARG A 72 5.84 -3.99 4.28
N ALA A 73 5.13 -3.11 3.56
CA ALA A 73 4.64 -3.40 2.23
C ALA A 73 5.63 -2.86 1.19
N THR A 74 6.06 -3.71 0.26
CA THR A 74 6.95 -3.29 -0.83
C THR A 74 6.28 -2.25 -1.72
N GLU A 75 7.07 -1.37 -2.31
CA GLU A 75 6.56 -0.33 -3.19
C GLU A 75 5.83 -0.91 -4.41
N ALA A 76 6.35 -2.01 -4.99
CA ALA A 76 5.71 -2.72 -6.10
C ALA A 76 4.33 -3.29 -5.72
N ALA A 77 4.17 -3.82 -4.50
CA ALA A 77 2.88 -4.28 -4.00
C ALA A 77 1.91 -3.10 -3.79
N CYS A 78 2.39 -2.00 -3.24
CA CYS A 78 1.61 -0.77 -3.08
C CYS A 78 1.18 -0.17 -4.43
N ASP A 79 2.07 -0.13 -5.42
CA ASP A 79 1.79 0.32 -6.77
C ASP A 79 0.68 -0.50 -7.43
N THR A 80 0.71 -1.83 -7.23
CA THR A 80 -0.26 -2.76 -7.80
C THR A 80 -1.62 -2.68 -7.11
N VAL A 81 -1.62 -2.53 -5.78
CA VAL A 81 -2.85 -2.59 -4.97
C VAL A 81 -3.51 -1.22 -4.82
N ILE A 82 -2.75 -0.21 -4.39
CA ILE A 82 -3.23 1.15 -4.07
C ILE A 82 -3.24 2.03 -5.32
N GLY A 83 -2.27 1.81 -6.22
CA GLY A 83 -2.13 2.57 -7.46
C GLY A 83 -1.19 3.77 -7.35
N LYS A 84 -0.46 4.04 -8.42
CA LYS A 84 0.54 5.13 -8.53
C LYS A 84 -0.04 6.54 -8.38
N LYS A 85 -1.32 6.72 -8.75
CA LYS A 85 -2.02 8.03 -8.64
C LYS A 85 -2.07 8.53 -7.20
N ARG A 86 -2.30 7.63 -6.23
CA ARG A 86 -2.38 8.00 -4.82
C ARG A 86 -1.01 8.33 -4.23
N LYS A 87 0.03 7.59 -4.64
CA LYS A 87 1.42 7.95 -4.31
C LYS A 87 1.71 9.38 -4.76
N HIS A 88 1.35 9.74 -5.99
CA HIS A 88 1.60 11.09 -6.49
C HIS A 88 0.81 12.17 -5.72
N ARG A 89 -0.46 11.90 -5.39
CA ARG A 89 -1.32 12.84 -4.64
C ARG A 89 -0.86 13.08 -3.21
N TYR A 90 -0.42 12.03 -2.52
CA TYR A 90 -0.04 12.07 -1.09
C TYR A 90 1.47 12.04 -0.86
N ARG A 91 2.28 12.14 -1.93
CA ARG A 91 3.74 12.02 -1.99
C ARG A 91 4.29 10.62 -1.71
N THR A 92 3.78 9.94 -0.67
CA THR A 92 4.20 8.58 -0.29
C THR A 92 3.02 7.71 0.11
N TYR A 93 3.19 6.38 -0.01
CA TYR A 93 2.21 5.40 0.46
C TYR A 93 2.03 5.43 1.97
N GLU A 94 3.12 5.65 2.72
CA GLU A 94 3.08 5.81 4.16
C GLU A 94 2.20 7.00 4.59
N GLN A 95 2.35 8.13 3.90
CA GLN A 95 1.60 9.34 4.22
C GLN A 95 0.12 9.18 3.91
N TRP A 96 -0.20 8.53 2.79
CA TRP A 96 -1.56 8.12 2.49
C TRP A 96 -2.13 7.21 3.60
N ALA A 97 -1.39 6.17 4.00
CA ALA A 97 -1.84 5.24 5.05
C ALA A 97 -2.05 5.93 6.41
N ARG A 98 -1.20 6.90 6.78
CA ARG A 98 -1.37 7.72 7.98
C ARG A 98 -2.68 8.52 7.94
N LEU A 99 -3.00 9.15 6.81
CA LEU A 99 -4.25 9.90 6.65
C LEU A 99 -5.48 8.99 6.71
N MET A 100 -5.40 7.82 6.07
CA MET A 100 -6.45 6.81 6.14
C MET A 100 -6.73 6.38 7.58
N LEU A 101 -5.68 6.05 8.35
CA LEU A 101 -5.81 5.69 9.76
C LEU A 101 -6.38 6.84 10.61
N LEU A 102 -5.96 8.08 10.35
CA LEU A 102 -6.48 9.27 11.02
C LEU A 102 -7.98 9.44 10.75
N TRP A 103 -8.41 9.27 9.49
CA TRP A 103 -9.82 9.36 9.13
C TRP A 103 -10.63 8.25 9.78
N ILE A 104 -10.14 7.01 9.79
CA ILE A 104 -10.82 5.92 10.49
C ILE A 104 -10.96 6.25 11.99
N ALA A 105 -9.91 6.77 12.62
CA ALA A 105 -9.96 7.17 14.04
C ALA A 105 -10.91 8.35 14.30
N SER A 106 -11.10 9.23 13.31
CA SER A 106 -12.01 10.38 13.40
C SER A 106 -13.50 10.02 13.30
N ILE A 107 -13.82 8.82 12.82
CA ILE A 107 -15.20 8.33 12.75
C ILE A 107 -15.67 8.07 14.18
N LYS A 108 -16.39 9.04 14.74
CA LYS A 108 -17.14 8.85 15.98
C LYS A 108 -18.28 7.89 15.70
N LYS A 109 -18.26 6.71 16.31
CA LYS A 109 -19.42 5.83 16.44
C LYS A 109 -20.14 6.09 17.74
#